data_AF-A0A352NJ24-F1
#
_entry.id   AF-A0A352NJ24-F1
#
_cell.length_a   1.000
_cell.length_b   1.000
_cell.length_c   1.000
_cell.angle_alpha   90.00
_cell.angle_beta   90.00
_cell.angle_gamma   90.00
#
_symmetry.space_group_name_H-M   'P 1'
#
loop_
_entity.id
_entity.type
_entity.pdbx_description
1 polymer ?
#
loop_
_entity_poly.entity_id
_entity_poly.type
_entity_poly.pdbx_seq_one_letter_code
_entity_poly.pdbx_strand_id
1 'polypeptide(L)'
;MLTRTAIAMKDHEQSIRLTKRFLKLCCENGIYEYFRMRKAYDPVLEFAFDNGIEPAFTEQMMALAGYKTKKAYIRTLGGFSIFTFKNRREPLKMRTKKERELLAFLLNAGSEGVTKEQMYNAIWTESKTNDAKRLIGVNLTNIKNDLACLGIENPIINREKHYSICRDEITLDMDLFEEAAEEFKLQNSKEAAQKILDLYKGEYLCDFEAFWAVSKRIKYSEIYEEALNYCRYC
;
A
#
# COMPACT_ATOMS: atom_id res chain seq x y z
N MET A 1 -16.26 -13.84 -13.83
CA MET A 1 -15.82 -12.79 -14.78
C MET A 1 -16.73 -11.56 -14.71
N LEU A 2 -18.05 -11.72 -14.88
CA LEU A 2 -19.04 -10.61 -14.85
C LEU A 2 -19.02 -9.75 -13.57
N THR A 3 -18.90 -10.36 -12.39
CA THR A 3 -18.85 -9.63 -11.11
C THR A 3 -17.68 -8.65 -11.04
N ARG A 4 -16.49 -9.08 -11.48
CA ARG A 4 -15.27 -8.25 -11.49
C ARG A 4 -15.41 -7.07 -12.45
N THR A 5 -15.99 -7.32 -13.63
CA THR A 5 -16.24 -6.30 -14.63
C THR A 5 -17.24 -5.27 -14.15
N ALA A 6 -18.34 -5.69 -13.51
CA ALA A 6 -19.34 -4.76 -12.95
C ALA A 6 -18.75 -3.87 -11.84
N ILE A 7 -17.93 -4.45 -10.94
CA ILE A 7 -17.22 -3.69 -9.89
C ILE A 7 -16.26 -2.68 -10.53
N ALA A 8 -15.49 -3.09 -11.53
CA ALA A 8 -14.57 -2.20 -12.25
C ALA A 8 -15.30 -1.06 -12.98
N MET A 9 -16.50 -1.33 -13.52
CA MET A 9 -17.34 -0.36 -14.21
C MET A 9 -18.16 0.54 -13.27
N LYS A 10 -18.05 0.36 -11.94
CA LYS A 10 -18.77 1.12 -10.91
C LYS A 10 -20.30 1.12 -11.05
N ASP A 11 -20.88 0.10 -11.69
CA ASP A 11 -22.33 -0.12 -11.70
C ASP A 11 -22.72 -0.74 -10.35
N HIS A 12 -23.10 0.10 -9.38
CA HIS A 12 -23.28 -0.31 -7.99
C HIS A 12 -24.38 -1.36 -7.82
N GLU A 13 -25.54 -1.16 -8.45
CA GLU A 13 -26.68 -2.08 -8.32
C GLU A 13 -26.38 -3.43 -8.97
N GLN A 14 -25.78 -3.44 -10.18
CA GLN A 14 -25.37 -4.70 -10.79
C GLN A 14 -24.24 -5.38 -10.01
N SER A 15 -23.29 -4.61 -9.47
CA SER A 15 -22.20 -5.16 -8.66
C SER A 15 -22.72 -5.87 -7.43
N ILE A 16 -23.70 -5.30 -6.71
CA ILE A 16 -24.36 -5.96 -5.58
C ILE A 16 -25.02 -7.26 -6.03
N ARG A 17 -25.86 -7.20 -7.07
CA ARG A 17 -26.62 -8.37 -7.56
C ARG A 17 -25.70 -9.50 -8.00
N LEU A 18 -24.67 -9.19 -8.79
CA LEU A 18 -23.72 -10.18 -9.32
C LEU A 18 -22.81 -10.74 -8.24
N THR A 19 -22.37 -9.92 -7.30
CA THR A 19 -21.55 -10.38 -6.15
C THR A 19 -22.34 -11.33 -5.28
N LYS A 20 -23.58 -10.95 -4.90
CA LYS A 20 -24.46 -11.80 -4.11
C LYS A 20 -24.72 -13.15 -4.79
N ARG A 21 -25.06 -13.14 -6.08
CA ARG A 21 -25.29 -14.37 -6.84
C ARG A 21 -24.04 -15.25 -6.91
N PHE A 22 -22.87 -14.64 -7.16
CA PHE A 22 -21.61 -15.36 -7.24
C PHE A 22 -21.26 -16.05 -5.92
N LEU A 23 -21.33 -15.31 -4.79
CA LEU A 23 -21.01 -15.86 -3.47
C LEU A 23 -21.96 -16.98 -3.05
N LYS A 24 -23.26 -16.85 -3.32
CA LYS A 24 -24.23 -17.92 -3.07
C LYS A 24 -23.89 -19.20 -3.84
N LEU A 25 -23.60 -19.08 -5.14
CA LEU A 25 -23.22 -20.23 -5.96
C LEU A 25 -21.94 -20.89 -5.45
N CYS A 26 -20.93 -20.12 -5.04
CA CYS A 26 -19.72 -20.67 -4.42
C CYS A 26 -20.04 -21.42 -3.12
N CYS A 27 -20.89 -20.86 -2.26
CA CYS A 27 -21.32 -21.48 -1.01
C CYS A 27 -22.06 -22.80 -1.26
N GLU A 28 -23.05 -22.80 -2.15
CA GLU A 28 -23.89 -23.95 -2.48
C GLU A 28 -23.11 -25.10 -3.13
N ASN A 29 -22.07 -24.78 -3.93
CA ASN A 29 -21.31 -25.77 -4.68
C ASN A 29 -19.95 -26.14 -4.05
N GLY A 30 -19.60 -25.55 -2.88
CA GLY A 30 -18.32 -25.82 -2.22
C GLY A 30 -17.09 -25.30 -2.97
N ILE A 31 -17.25 -24.34 -3.87
CA ILE A 31 -16.18 -23.89 -4.77
C ILE A 31 -15.41 -22.71 -4.14
N TYR A 32 -14.47 -23.04 -3.26
CA TYR A 32 -13.72 -22.04 -2.48
C TYR A 32 -12.30 -21.76 -3.01
N GLU A 33 -11.74 -22.68 -3.78
CA GLU A 33 -10.36 -22.59 -4.28
C GLU A 33 -10.10 -21.34 -5.15
N TYR A 34 -11.14 -20.79 -5.79
CA TYR A 34 -11.02 -19.54 -6.53
C TYR A 34 -10.50 -18.38 -5.69
N PHE A 35 -10.87 -18.31 -4.41
CA PHE A 35 -10.45 -17.22 -3.53
C PHE A 35 -8.94 -17.25 -3.20
N ARG A 36 -8.23 -18.34 -3.51
CA ARG A 36 -6.76 -18.36 -3.47
C ARG A 36 -6.12 -17.54 -4.58
N MET A 37 -6.83 -17.25 -5.67
CA MET A 37 -6.36 -16.37 -6.74
C MET A 37 -6.55 -14.90 -6.34
N ARG A 38 -5.76 -14.45 -5.36
CA ARG A 38 -5.85 -13.14 -4.69
C ARG A 38 -6.13 -11.96 -5.62
N LYS A 39 -5.28 -11.72 -6.64
CA LYS A 39 -5.44 -10.61 -7.61
C LYS A 39 -6.80 -10.61 -8.31
N ALA A 40 -7.44 -11.76 -8.51
CA ALA A 40 -8.71 -11.86 -9.20
C ALA A 40 -9.92 -11.69 -8.27
N TYR A 41 -9.83 -12.17 -7.03
CA TYR A 41 -11.00 -12.29 -6.15
C TYR A 41 -10.96 -11.43 -4.88
N ASP A 42 -9.80 -10.88 -4.51
CA ASP A 42 -9.71 -9.90 -3.42
C ASP A 42 -10.67 -8.71 -3.63
N PRO A 43 -10.81 -8.11 -4.84
CA PRO A 43 -11.77 -7.03 -5.05
C PRO A 43 -13.24 -7.45 -4.88
N VAL A 44 -13.55 -8.73 -5.12
CA VAL A 44 -14.91 -9.27 -4.95
C VAL A 44 -15.22 -9.45 -3.46
N LEU A 45 -14.26 -9.97 -2.69
CA LEU A 45 -14.38 -10.12 -1.24
C LEU A 45 -14.42 -8.77 -0.53
N GLU A 46 -13.60 -7.81 -0.96
CA GLU A 46 -13.62 -6.43 -0.46
C GLU A 46 -14.99 -5.78 -0.70
N PHE A 47 -15.50 -5.85 -1.94
CA PHE A 47 -16.81 -5.29 -2.28
C PHE A 47 -17.93 -5.96 -1.47
N ALA A 48 -17.90 -7.29 -1.33
CA ALA A 48 -18.89 -8.02 -0.54
C ALA A 48 -18.86 -7.60 0.94
N PHE A 49 -17.67 -7.47 1.52
CA PHE A 49 -17.49 -7.06 2.90
C PHE A 49 -18.01 -5.64 3.15
N ASP A 50 -17.60 -4.68 2.33
CA ASP A 50 -18.01 -3.27 2.47
C ASP A 50 -19.52 -3.06 2.28
N ASN A 51 -20.20 -3.96 1.55
CA ASN A 51 -21.64 -3.88 1.28
C ASN A 51 -22.47 -4.89 2.09
N GLY A 52 -21.87 -5.60 3.05
CA GLY A 52 -22.59 -6.57 3.90
C GLY A 52 -23.23 -7.73 3.12
N ILE A 53 -22.64 -8.15 2.00
CA ILE A 53 -23.17 -9.21 1.14
C ILE A 53 -22.70 -10.57 1.68
N GLU A 54 -23.66 -11.44 2.02
CA GLU A 54 -23.41 -12.80 2.54
C GLU A 54 -22.32 -12.81 3.64
N PRO A 55 -22.50 -12.04 4.74
CA PRO A 55 -21.40 -11.64 5.64
C PRO A 55 -20.63 -12.82 6.23
N ALA A 56 -21.33 -13.85 6.71
CA ALA A 56 -20.68 -15.04 7.26
C ALA A 56 -19.81 -15.78 6.23
N PHE A 57 -20.31 -15.92 4.99
CA PHE A 57 -19.56 -16.57 3.92
C PHE A 57 -18.38 -15.70 3.44
N THR A 58 -18.61 -14.39 3.31
CA THR A 58 -17.57 -13.43 2.95
C THR A 58 -16.42 -13.45 3.96
N GLU A 59 -16.72 -13.38 5.26
CA GLU A 59 -15.71 -13.49 6.33
C GLU A 59 -14.94 -14.81 6.26
N GLN A 60 -15.65 -15.93 6.05
CA GLN A 60 -15.03 -17.24 5.88
C GLN A 60 -14.07 -17.28 4.69
N MET A 61 -14.47 -16.74 3.53
CA MET A 61 -13.65 -16.72 2.32
C MET A 61 -12.47 -15.74 2.43
N MET A 62 -12.65 -14.60 3.11
CA MET A 62 -11.54 -13.69 3.43
C MET A 62 -10.50 -14.39 4.32
N ALA A 63 -10.94 -15.11 5.36
CA ALA A 63 -10.04 -15.88 6.21
C ALA A 63 -9.31 -16.99 5.43
N LEU A 64 -10.02 -17.73 4.58
CA LEU A 64 -9.44 -18.78 3.73
C LEU A 64 -8.41 -18.24 2.75
N ALA A 65 -8.69 -17.09 2.11
CA ALA A 65 -7.77 -16.43 1.20
C ALA A 65 -6.60 -15.75 1.93
N GLY A 66 -6.70 -15.56 3.25
CA GLY A 66 -5.81 -14.67 4.00
C GLY A 66 -5.95 -13.21 3.58
N TYR A 67 -7.09 -12.81 3.04
CA TYR A 67 -7.36 -11.44 2.65
C TYR A 67 -7.65 -10.59 3.89
N LYS A 68 -6.99 -9.43 3.95
CA LYS A 68 -7.20 -8.44 4.99
C LYS A 68 -7.59 -7.12 4.35
N THR A 69 -8.61 -6.48 4.90
CA THR A 69 -9.03 -5.14 4.44
C THR A 69 -7.94 -4.12 4.68
N LYS A 70 -7.80 -3.17 3.77
CA LYS A 70 -6.87 -2.06 3.95
C LYS A 70 -7.32 -1.15 5.09
N LYS A 71 -6.39 -0.87 6.01
CA LYS A 71 -6.60 -0.04 7.20
C LYS A 71 -5.86 1.29 7.14
N ALA A 72 -4.72 1.33 6.45
CA ALA A 72 -3.96 2.55 6.24
C ALA A 72 -3.71 2.87 4.77
N TYR A 73 -3.68 4.16 4.45
CA TYR A 73 -3.13 4.69 3.21
C TYR A 73 -1.91 5.54 3.56
N ILE A 74 -0.77 5.23 2.95
CA ILE A 74 0.48 5.96 3.17
C ILE A 74 0.84 6.69 1.89
N ARG A 75 0.96 8.01 2.01
CA ARG A 75 1.45 8.91 0.97
C ARG A 75 2.96 9.05 1.09
N THR A 76 3.64 8.91 -0.04
CA THR A 76 5.09 9.03 -0.20
C THR A 76 5.48 9.97 -1.36
N LEU A 77 4.57 10.24 -2.30
CA LEU A 77 4.74 11.22 -3.37
C LEU A 77 4.22 12.58 -2.90
N GLY A 78 5.07 13.61 -2.92
CA GLY A 78 4.75 14.92 -2.37
C GLY A 78 4.79 14.98 -0.84
N GLY A 79 5.72 14.23 -0.24
CA GLY A 79 5.94 14.18 1.21
C GLY A 79 5.42 12.89 1.86
N PHE A 80 5.77 12.69 3.14
CA PHE A 80 5.42 11.45 3.85
C PHE A 80 4.24 11.65 4.81
N SER A 81 3.14 10.94 4.62
CA SER A 81 1.97 11.05 5.52
C SER A 81 1.22 9.74 5.60
N ILE A 82 0.66 9.43 6.77
CA ILE A 82 -0.11 8.20 7.01
C ILE A 82 -1.53 8.60 7.31
N PHE A 83 -2.50 7.93 6.71
CA PHE A 83 -3.91 8.17 6.89
C PHE A 83 -4.63 6.86 7.20
N THR A 84 -5.82 6.96 7.81
CA THR A 84 -6.76 5.84 7.75
C THR A 84 -7.14 5.58 6.29
N PHE A 85 -7.36 4.32 5.92
CA PHE A 85 -7.68 3.98 4.54
C PHE A 85 -9.00 4.64 4.06
N LYS A 86 -10.02 4.63 4.93
CA LYS A 86 -11.37 5.17 4.65
C LYS A 86 -11.43 6.70 4.67
N ASN A 87 -10.63 7.35 5.53
CA ASN A 87 -10.62 8.81 5.66
C ASN A 87 -9.20 9.36 5.53
N ARG A 88 -8.91 9.95 4.37
CA ARG A 88 -7.60 10.52 3.99
C ARG A 88 -7.47 12.02 4.26
N ARG A 89 -8.28 12.57 5.18
CA ARG A 89 -8.27 14.01 5.50
C ARG A 89 -7.24 14.39 6.55
N GLU A 90 -7.16 13.60 7.62
CA GLU A 90 -6.31 13.89 8.77
C GLU A 90 -5.16 12.87 8.86
N PRO A 91 -3.91 13.32 8.77
CA PRO A 91 -2.77 12.42 8.90
C PRO A 91 -2.56 12.00 10.36
N LEU A 92 -2.18 10.74 10.56
CA LEU A 92 -1.71 10.22 11.83
C LEU A 92 -0.46 11.00 12.27
N LYS A 93 -0.48 11.53 13.49
CA LYS A 93 0.65 12.24 14.08
C LYS A 93 1.68 11.25 14.62
N MET A 94 2.84 11.20 13.97
CA MET A 94 4.01 10.49 14.47
C MET A 94 4.90 11.42 15.31
N ARG A 95 5.63 10.86 16.29
CA ARG A 95 6.31 11.66 17.33
C ARG A 95 7.50 12.46 16.79
N THR A 96 8.28 11.87 15.89
CA THR A 96 9.54 12.49 15.43
C THR A 96 9.75 12.34 13.93
N LYS A 97 10.57 13.24 13.36
CA LYS A 97 11.01 13.14 11.95
C LYS A 97 11.77 11.83 11.68
N LYS A 98 12.62 11.40 12.62
CA LYS A 98 13.42 10.16 12.50
C LYS A 98 12.56 8.90 12.52
N GLU A 99 11.47 8.91 13.27
CA GLU A 99 10.50 7.82 13.27
C GLU A 99 9.79 7.70 11.91
N ARG A 100 9.31 8.83 11.36
CA ARG A 100 8.71 8.89 10.01
C ARG A 100 9.69 8.42 8.95
N GLU A 101 10.94 8.87 9.02
CA GLU A 101 12.01 8.50 8.09
C GLU A 101 12.34 7.00 8.17
N LEU A 102 12.38 6.41 9.38
CA LEU A 102 12.59 4.96 9.55
C LEU A 102 11.45 4.15 8.96
N LEU A 103 10.21 4.54 9.19
CA LEU A 103 9.07 3.87 8.57
C LEU A 103 9.13 3.97 7.04
N ALA A 104 9.42 5.15 6.50
CA ALA A 104 9.60 5.33 5.06
C ALA A 104 10.72 4.45 4.49
N PHE A 105 11.85 4.31 5.19
CA PHE A 105 12.96 3.46 4.79
C PHE A 105 12.57 1.97 4.77
N LEU A 106 11.85 1.49 5.80
CA LEU A 106 11.33 0.12 5.84
C LEU A 106 10.29 -0.14 4.74
N LEU A 107 9.45 0.86 4.43
CA LEU A 107 8.50 0.82 3.32
C LEU A 107 9.20 0.91 1.96
N ASN A 108 10.39 1.49 1.87
CA ASN A 108 11.15 1.46 0.63
C ASN A 108 11.75 0.06 0.36
N ALA A 109 12.24 -0.61 1.41
CA ALA A 109 12.95 -1.90 1.32
C ALA A 109 12.09 -3.14 0.99
N GLY A 110 10.79 -2.98 0.76
CA GLY A 110 9.92 -4.10 0.40
C GLY A 110 9.80 -5.16 1.51
N SER A 111 9.52 -6.40 1.08
CA SER A 111 9.46 -7.59 1.93
C SER A 111 10.84 -8.14 2.31
N GLU A 112 11.89 -7.80 1.55
CA GLU A 112 13.28 -8.18 1.84
C GLU A 112 13.74 -7.61 3.18
N GLY A 113 13.27 -6.40 3.50
CA GLY A 113 13.57 -5.74 4.76
C GLY A 113 15.01 -5.27 4.85
N VAL A 114 15.38 -4.78 6.03
CA VAL A 114 16.72 -4.22 6.29
C VAL A 114 17.24 -4.64 7.65
N THR A 115 18.56 -4.73 7.77
CA THR A 115 19.24 -4.96 9.04
C THR A 115 19.29 -3.68 9.88
N LYS A 116 19.54 -3.82 11.19
CA LYS A 116 19.79 -2.65 12.06
C LYS A 116 20.98 -1.80 11.62
N GLU A 117 21.97 -2.42 11.00
CA GLU A 117 23.15 -1.72 10.46
C GLU A 117 22.77 -0.87 9.25
N GLN A 118 21.98 -1.40 8.33
CA GLN A 118 21.46 -0.62 7.20
C GLN A 118 20.57 0.53 7.67
N MET A 119 19.68 0.31 8.66
CA MET A 119 18.88 1.39 9.26
C MET A 119 19.77 2.47 9.88
N TYR A 120 20.81 2.07 10.60
CA TYR A 120 21.76 2.99 11.20
C TYR A 120 22.46 3.84 10.12
N ASN A 121 23.01 3.18 9.10
CA ASN A 121 23.75 3.85 8.03
C ASN A 121 22.85 4.77 7.18
N ALA A 122 21.57 4.44 7.04
CA ALA A 122 20.64 5.22 6.24
C ALA A 122 20.12 6.47 6.97
N ILE A 123 20.00 6.43 8.31
CA ILE A 123 19.21 7.42 9.06
C ILE A 123 20.03 8.11 10.17
N TRP A 124 21.02 7.44 10.75
CA TRP A 124 21.75 7.91 11.94
C TRP A 124 23.27 8.01 11.76
N THR A 125 23.81 7.91 10.55
CA THR A 125 25.26 8.02 10.28
C THR A 125 25.91 9.26 10.87
N GLU A 126 25.19 10.39 10.86
CA GLU A 126 25.68 11.67 11.39
C GLU A 126 25.41 11.87 12.89
N SER A 127 24.78 10.88 13.55
CA SER A 127 24.44 10.98 14.96
C SER A 127 25.70 10.90 15.83
N LYS A 128 25.93 11.92 16.67
CA LYS A 128 27.02 11.97 17.65
C LYS A 128 26.86 10.99 18.81
N THR A 129 25.75 10.27 18.89
CA THR A 129 25.43 9.37 20.00
C THR A 129 25.83 7.93 19.70
N ASN A 130 26.64 7.31 20.55
CA ASN A 130 27.01 5.89 20.46
C ASN A 130 25.83 4.90 20.68
N ASP A 131 24.61 5.40 20.94
CA ASP A 131 23.48 4.59 21.40
C ASP A 131 22.42 4.33 20.30
N ALA A 132 22.84 4.30 19.04
CA ALA A 132 21.93 4.24 17.91
C ALA A 132 21.12 2.93 17.82
N LYS A 133 21.66 1.82 18.34
CA LYS A 133 20.92 0.55 18.45
C LYS A 133 19.71 0.67 19.38
N ARG A 134 19.84 1.44 20.46
CA ARG A 134 18.73 1.75 21.38
C ARG A 134 17.69 2.63 20.69
N LEU A 135 18.14 3.64 19.94
CA LEU A 135 17.25 4.52 19.17
C LEU A 135 16.42 3.75 18.14
N ILE A 136 17.03 2.82 17.39
CA ILE A 136 16.32 1.97 16.44
C ILE A 136 15.22 1.17 17.15
N GLY A 137 15.55 0.52 18.28
CA GLY A 137 14.57 -0.24 19.05
C GLY A 137 13.37 0.61 19.49
N VAL A 138 13.63 1.79 20.05
CA VAL A 138 12.57 2.73 20.48
C VAL A 138 11.71 3.19 19.30
N ASN A 139 12.31 3.54 18.16
CA ASN A 139 11.55 3.97 16.98
C ASN A 139 10.72 2.81 16.40
N LEU A 140 11.23 1.58 16.36
CA LEU A 140 10.43 0.42 15.94
C LEU A 140 9.23 0.20 16.86
N THR A 141 9.40 0.35 18.18
CA THR A 141 8.28 0.26 19.13
C THR A 141 7.26 1.37 18.93
N ASN A 142 7.70 2.61 18.69
CA ASN A 142 6.78 3.72 18.43
C ASN A 142 6.01 3.50 17.12
N ILE A 143 6.68 3.10 16.04
CA ILE A 143 6.05 2.74 14.76
C ILE A 143 4.99 1.66 14.97
N LYS A 144 5.31 0.61 15.75
CA LYS A 144 4.35 -0.45 16.07
C LYS A 144 3.09 0.12 16.74
N ASN A 145 3.26 1.00 17.73
CA ASN A 145 2.14 1.59 18.47
C ASN A 145 1.32 2.55 17.60
N ASP A 146 1.99 3.39 16.80
CA ASP A 146 1.35 4.34 15.91
C ASP A 146 0.49 3.64 14.85
N LEU A 147 1.00 2.55 14.24
CA LEU A 147 0.21 1.75 13.30
C LEU A 147 -0.90 0.92 13.99
N ALA A 148 -0.70 0.52 15.24
CA ALA A 148 -1.75 -0.13 16.03
C ALA A 148 -2.95 0.80 16.30
N CYS A 149 -2.73 2.12 16.39
CA CYS A 149 -3.82 3.10 16.47
C CYS A 149 -4.71 3.10 15.20
N LEU A 150 -4.22 2.60 14.08
CA LEU A 150 -5.00 2.39 12.84
C LEU A 150 -5.62 0.98 12.76
N GLY A 151 -5.50 0.20 13.83
CA GLY A 151 -5.95 -1.20 13.89
C GLY A 151 -5.02 -2.19 13.19
N ILE A 152 -3.80 -1.78 12.80
CA ILE A 152 -2.83 -2.68 12.17
C ILE A 152 -2.02 -3.37 13.26
N GLU A 153 -2.27 -4.65 13.45
CA GLU A 153 -1.59 -5.45 14.46
C GLU A 153 -0.33 -6.10 13.90
N ASN A 154 0.72 -6.15 14.72
CA ASN A 154 2.02 -6.74 14.38
C ASN A 154 2.59 -6.28 13.02
N PRO A 155 2.67 -4.96 12.76
CA PRO A 155 3.09 -4.43 11.47
C PRO A 155 4.57 -4.70 11.15
N ILE A 156 5.40 -4.99 12.14
CA ILE A 156 6.85 -5.21 11.96
C ILE A 156 7.13 -6.72 11.95
N ILE A 157 7.71 -7.19 10.85
CA ILE A 157 8.20 -8.56 10.70
C ILE A 157 9.71 -8.54 10.93
N ASN A 158 10.22 -9.50 11.70
CA ASN A 158 11.66 -9.76 11.84
C ASN A 158 11.95 -11.20 11.40
N ARG A 159 12.69 -11.34 10.29
CA ARG A 159 13.16 -12.63 9.77
C ARG A 159 14.68 -12.56 9.69
N GLU A 160 15.38 -13.41 10.43
CA GLU A 160 16.85 -13.48 10.38
C GLU A 160 17.55 -12.12 10.49
N LYS A 161 17.10 -11.28 11.45
CA LYS A 161 17.61 -9.92 11.70
C LYS A 161 17.30 -8.88 10.60
N HIS A 162 16.51 -9.24 9.59
CA HIS A 162 15.94 -8.31 8.62
C HIS A 162 14.55 -7.89 9.08
N TYR A 163 14.34 -6.58 9.15
CA TYR A 163 13.10 -5.97 9.58
C TYR A 163 12.37 -5.41 8.37
N SER A 164 11.09 -5.71 8.25
CA SER A 164 10.21 -5.18 7.20
C SER A 164 8.84 -4.82 7.78
N ILE A 165 8.07 -4.06 7.02
CA ILE A 165 6.67 -3.77 7.34
C ILE A 165 5.77 -4.74 6.60
N CYS A 166 4.86 -5.42 7.32
CA CYS A 166 3.75 -6.15 6.74
C CYS A 166 2.77 -5.17 6.09
N ARG A 167 2.58 -5.28 4.77
CA ARG A 167 1.77 -4.33 3.98
C ARG A 167 0.39 -4.86 3.60
N ASP A 168 0.00 -6.03 4.11
CA ASP A 168 -1.27 -6.66 3.76
C ASP A 168 -2.45 -5.72 4.02
N GLU A 169 -2.37 -4.89 5.06
CA GLU A 169 -3.40 -3.94 5.49
C GLU A 169 -3.05 -2.48 5.12
N ILE A 170 -2.00 -2.26 4.33
CA ILE A 170 -1.49 -0.94 3.95
C ILE A 170 -1.58 -0.78 2.43
N THR A 171 -1.97 0.42 1.99
CA THR A 171 -1.85 0.86 0.60
C THR A 171 -0.85 2.00 0.54
N LEU A 172 0.08 1.92 -0.42
CA LEU A 172 1.08 2.95 -0.69
C LEU A 172 0.77 3.61 -2.04
N ASP A 173 0.87 4.93 -2.10
CA ASP A 173 0.74 5.65 -3.36
C ASP A 173 1.85 5.32 -4.36
N MET A 174 3.08 5.04 -3.91
CA MET A 174 4.17 4.62 -4.78
C MET A 174 3.89 3.28 -5.47
N ASP A 175 3.23 2.33 -4.78
CA ASP A 175 2.89 1.04 -5.38
C ASP A 175 1.83 1.25 -6.47
N LEU A 176 0.82 2.09 -6.20
CA LEU A 176 -0.20 2.47 -7.21
C LEU A 176 0.42 3.21 -8.40
N PHE A 177 1.42 4.06 -8.14
CA PHE A 177 2.13 4.81 -9.16
C PHE A 177 2.96 3.87 -10.05
N GLU A 178 3.69 2.92 -9.46
CA GLU A 178 4.46 1.93 -10.20
C GLU A 178 3.56 1.00 -11.03
N GLU A 179 2.40 0.59 -10.48
CA GLU A 179 1.40 -0.17 -11.24
C GLU A 179 0.86 0.62 -12.45
N ALA A 180 0.54 1.90 -12.27
CA ALA A 180 0.10 2.76 -13.37
C ALA A 180 1.20 2.99 -14.42
N ALA A 181 2.46 3.09 -13.98
CA ALA A 181 3.61 3.21 -14.87
C ALA A 181 3.82 1.95 -15.72
N GLU A 182 3.69 0.76 -15.14
CA GLU A 182 3.77 -0.49 -15.91
C GLU A 182 2.58 -0.65 -16.88
N GLU A 183 1.37 -0.26 -16.46
CA GLU A 183 0.20 -0.23 -17.36
C GLU A 183 0.43 0.71 -18.55
N PHE A 184 0.98 1.91 -18.28
CA PHE A 184 1.28 2.90 -19.30
C PHE A 184 2.32 2.39 -20.31
N LYS A 185 3.41 1.76 -19.86
CA LYS A 185 4.41 1.15 -20.74
C LYS A 185 3.83 0.06 -21.64
N LEU A 186 2.92 -0.75 -21.11
CA LEU A 186 2.34 -1.88 -21.84
C LEU A 186 1.27 -1.46 -22.85
N GLN A 187 0.42 -0.52 -22.46
CA GLN A 187 -0.78 -0.17 -23.23
C GLN A 187 -0.64 1.14 -24.00
N ASN A 188 0.29 2.02 -23.61
CA ASN A 188 0.40 3.39 -24.12
C ASN A 188 -0.97 4.08 -24.18
N SER A 189 -1.72 4.04 -23.07
CA SER A 189 -3.08 4.58 -23.00
C SER A 189 -3.11 5.91 -22.25
N LYS A 190 -4.00 6.81 -22.68
CA LYS A 190 -4.20 8.12 -22.05
C LYS A 190 -4.73 7.98 -20.63
N GLU A 191 -5.52 6.94 -20.37
CA GLU A 191 -6.04 6.62 -19.05
C GLU A 191 -4.91 6.25 -18.07
N ALA A 192 -3.96 5.41 -18.50
CA ALA A 192 -2.82 5.04 -17.66
C ALA A 192 -1.89 6.25 -17.42
N ALA A 193 -1.63 7.06 -18.45
CA ALA A 193 -0.89 8.31 -18.31
C ALA A 193 -1.56 9.26 -17.31
N GLN A 194 -2.88 9.45 -17.40
CA GLN A 194 -3.61 10.32 -16.48
C GLN A 194 -3.54 9.81 -15.03
N LYS A 195 -3.60 8.49 -14.79
CA LYS A 195 -3.42 7.92 -13.44
C LYS A 195 -2.06 8.29 -12.84
N ILE A 196 -0.98 8.24 -13.63
CA ILE A 196 0.37 8.64 -13.20
C ILE A 196 0.36 10.11 -12.76
N LEU A 197 -0.20 11.01 -13.58
CA LEU A 197 -0.30 12.44 -13.28
C LEU A 197 -1.12 12.71 -12.01
N ASP A 198 -2.20 11.96 -11.82
CA ASP A 198 -3.07 12.10 -10.66
C ASP A 198 -2.39 11.59 -9.37
N LEU A 199 -1.55 10.56 -9.44
CA LEU A 199 -0.85 10.01 -8.28
C LEU A 199 0.39 10.82 -7.89
N TYR A 200 1.08 11.44 -8.85
CA TYR A 200 2.30 12.21 -8.61
C TYR A 200 1.98 13.58 -7.97
N LYS A 201 1.93 13.62 -6.63
CA LYS A 201 1.69 14.87 -5.88
C LYS A 201 2.95 15.69 -5.58
N GLY A 202 4.09 15.24 -6.08
CA GLY A 202 5.39 15.86 -5.87
C GLY A 202 6.48 14.81 -5.70
N GLU A 203 7.71 15.28 -5.50
CA GLU A 203 8.88 14.41 -5.38
C GLU A 203 8.71 13.36 -4.26
N TYR A 204 9.20 12.15 -4.52
CA TYR A 204 9.19 11.04 -3.58
C TYR A 204 9.96 11.37 -2.29
N LEU A 205 9.25 11.32 -1.16
CA LEU A 205 9.79 11.55 0.18
C LEU A 205 10.56 12.88 0.31
N CYS A 206 10.07 13.95 -0.31
CA CYS A 206 10.72 15.27 -0.32
C CYS A 206 10.93 15.89 1.07
N ASP A 207 10.20 15.44 2.10
CA ASP A 207 10.36 15.89 3.49
C ASP A 207 11.69 15.43 4.15
N PHE A 208 12.38 14.46 3.54
CA PHE A 208 13.60 13.86 4.07
C PHE A 208 14.82 14.17 3.20
N GLU A 209 15.95 14.41 3.84
CA GLU A 209 17.26 14.49 3.17
C GLU A 209 17.85 13.07 3.03
N ALA A 210 17.06 12.19 2.40
CA ALA A 210 17.33 10.77 2.33
C ALA A 210 18.10 10.41 1.04
N PHE A 211 19.42 10.26 1.13
CA PHE A 211 20.25 9.86 -0.02
C PHE A 211 19.81 8.53 -0.64
N TRP A 212 19.35 7.59 0.19
CA TRP A 212 18.83 6.30 -0.26
C TRP A 212 17.55 6.41 -1.12
N ALA A 213 16.85 7.54 -1.11
CA ALA A 213 15.63 7.77 -1.90
C ALA A 213 15.91 8.38 -3.29
N VAL A 214 17.13 8.89 -3.54
CA VAL A 214 17.48 9.67 -4.75
C VAL A 214 17.19 8.90 -6.04
N SER A 215 17.55 7.62 -6.10
CA SER A 215 17.29 6.80 -7.30
C SER A 215 15.80 6.73 -7.65
N LYS A 216 14.91 6.58 -6.65
CA LYS A 216 13.46 6.59 -6.86
C LYS A 216 12.92 7.96 -7.22
N ARG A 217 13.47 9.04 -6.65
CA ARG A 217 13.10 10.42 -7.02
C ARG A 217 13.31 10.68 -8.50
N ILE A 218 14.50 10.34 -9.00
CA ILE A 218 14.84 10.47 -10.42
C ILE A 218 13.89 9.62 -11.27
N LYS A 219 13.79 8.31 -10.97
CA LYS A 219 12.91 7.38 -11.70
C LYS A 219 11.47 7.88 -11.79
N TYR A 220 10.88 8.31 -10.67
CA TYR A 220 9.48 8.73 -10.65
C TYR A 220 9.26 10.08 -11.34
N SER A 221 10.24 10.98 -11.27
CA SER A 221 10.21 12.24 -12.04
C SER A 221 10.24 11.98 -13.55
N GLU A 222 11.08 11.06 -14.02
CA GLU A 222 11.18 10.71 -15.44
C GLU A 222 9.87 10.09 -15.96
N ILE A 223 9.28 9.15 -15.21
CA ILE A 223 7.98 8.54 -15.54
C ILE A 223 6.87 9.59 -15.61
N TYR A 224 6.86 10.55 -14.66
CA TYR A 224 5.88 11.62 -14.65
C TYR A 224 6.01 12.52 -15.89
N GLU A 225 7.23 12.94 -16.24
CA GLU A 225 7.47 13.78 -17.42
C GLU A 225 7.09 13.06 -18.73
N GLU A 226 7.36 11.75 -18.82
CA GLU A 226 6.96 10.93 -19.96
C GLU A 226 5.43 10.91 -20.12
N ALA A 227 4.70 10.61 -19.04
CA ALA A 227 3.24 10.62 -19.04
C ALA A 227 2.65 12.01 -19.34
N LEU A 228 3.28 13.08 -18.82
CA LEU A 228 2.85 14.45 -19.04
C LEU A 228 2.99 14.85 -20.52
N ASN A 229 4.11 14.50 -21.14
CA ASN A 229 4.34 14.74 -22.56
C ASN A 229 3.36 13.93 -23.42
N TYR A 230 3.14 12.66 -23.08
CA TYR A 230 2.16 11.84 -23.78
C TYR A 230 0.76 12.49 -23.78
N CYS A 231 0.26 12.94 -22.63
CA CYS A 231 -1.04 13.61 -22.54
C CYS A 231 -1.13 14.97 -23.26
N ARG A 232 0.01 15.64 -23.51
CA ARG A 232 0.08 16.93 -24.22
C ARG A 232 0.06 16.77 -25.74
N TYR A 233 0.64 15.68 -26.25
CA TYR A 233 0.86 15.48 -27.68
C TYR A 233 -0.01 14.37 -28.29
N CYS A 234 -0.82 13.65 -27.49
CA CYS A 234 -1.81 12.65 -27.92
C CYS A 234 -3.23 13.01 -27.46
#